data_AF-A0A847QEH1-F1
#
_entry.id   AF-A0A847QEH1-F1
#
_cell.length_a   1.000
_cell.length_b   1.000
_cell.length_c   1.000
_cell.angle_alpha   90.00
_cell.angle_beta   90.00
_cell.angle_gamma   90.00
#
_symmetry.space_group_name_H-M   'P 1'
#
loop_
_entity.id
_entity.type
_entity.pdbx_description
1 polymer ?
#
loop_
_entity_poly.entity_id
_entity_poly.type
_entity_poly.pdbx_seq_one_letter_code
_entity_poly.pdbx_strand_id
1 'polypeptide(L)'
;ELLERDIDERKLAEEAVKLERQRFNNVVDMLPTYLILMTPDYHIPFANRFFREQFGEVNGRRCFEALFGRSEPCENCQSFTVLATMKPHEWEWSGPDGREYRVLDFPFIDVDGSTLIMEMGIDITDHKNA
;
A
#
# COMPACT_ATOMS: atom_id res chain seq x y z
N GLU A 1 -22.72 -16.87 34.23
CA GLU A 1 -21.43 -16.61 34.92
C GLU A 1 -20.20 -16.88 34.05
N LEU A 2 -19.71 -18.11 33.87
CA LEU A 2 -18.50 -18.38 33.05
C LEU A 2 -18.66 -17.96 31.57
N LEU A 3 -19.79 -18.32 30.96
CA LEU A 3 -20.09 -17.96 29.57
C LEU A 3 -20.26 -16.44 29.36
N GLU A 4 -20.82 -15.73 30.33
CA GLU A 4 -20.99 -14.27 30.25
C GLU A 4 -19.65 -13.55 30.36
N ARG A 5 -18.78 -14.00 31.27
CA ARG A 5 -17.42 -13.50 31.38
C ARG A 5 -16.62 -13.74 30.10
N ASP A 6 -16.71 -14.94 29.52
CA ASP A 6 -16.02 -15.26 28.26
C ASP A 6 -16.54 -14.39 27.09
N ILE A 7 -17.84 -14.07 27.06
CA ILE A 7 -18.42 -13.15 26.06
C ILE A 7 -17.90 -11.73 26.26
N ASP A 8 -17.82 -11.24 27.50
CA ASP A 8 -17.37 -9.88 27.80
C ASP A 8 -15.87 -9.72 27.51
N GLU A 9 -15.05 -10.70 27.88
CA GLU A 9 -13.62 -10.74 27.55
C GLU A 9 -13.39 -10.72 26.03
N ARG A 10 -14.18 -11.50 25.28
CA ARG A 10 -14.10 -11.51 23.82
C ARG A 10 -14.47 -10.16 23.20
N LYS A 11 -15.53 -9.52 23.68
CA LYS A 11 -15.95 -8.19 23.18
C LYS A 11 -14.88 -7.14 23.42
N LEU A 12 -14.28 -7.13 24.61
CA LEU A 12 -13.20 -6.20 24.94
C LEU A 12 -11.98 -6.42 24.03
N ALA A 13 -11.63 -7.67 23.74
CA ALA A 13 -10.56 -7.99 22.81
C ALA A 13 -10.89 -7.53 21.37
N GLU A 14 -12.10 -7.77 20.88
CA GLU A 14 -12.57 -7.34 19.56
C GLU A 14 -12.58 -5.79 19.44
N GLU A 15 -13.02 -5.08 20.48
CA GLU A 15 -12.98 -3.61 20.53
C GLU A 15 -11.56 -3.06 20.52
N ALA A 16 -10.64 -3.67 21.28
CA ALA A 16 -9.24 -3.27 21.30
C ALA A 16 -8.59 -3.42 19.91
N VAL A 17 -8.80 -4.55 19.24
CA VAL A 17 -8.31 -4.79 17.86
C VAL A 17 -8.89 -3.77 16.88
N LYS A 18 -10.20 -3.47 17.01
CA LYS A 18 -10.86 -2.47 16.16
C LYS A 18 -10.25 -1.08 16.35
N LEU A 19 -9.99 -0.67 17.60
CA LEU A 19 -9.41 0.62 17.92
C LEU A 19 -7.98 0.75 17.36
N GLU A 20 -7.16 -0.29 17.52
CA GLU A 20 -5.79 -0.30 16.97
C GLU A 20 -5.80 -0.26 15.44
N ARG A 21 -6.70 -1.01 14.77
CA ARG A 21 -6.87 -0.93 13.31
C ARG A 21 -7.30 0.47 12.85
N GLN A 22 -8.24 1.10 13.56
CA GLN A 22 -8.67 2.46 13.25
C GLN A 22 -7.52 3.46 13.42
N ARG A 23 -6.75 3.34 14.50
CA ARG A 23 -5.60 4.19 14.75
C ARG A 23 -4.55 4.04 13.66
N PHE A 24 -4.22 2.81 13.27
CA PHE A 24 -3.30 2.53 12.16
C PHE A 24 -3.76 3.20 10.87
N ASN A 25 -5.01 2.96 10.45
CA ASN A 25 -5.59 3.56 9.25
C ASN A 25 -5.54 5.09 9.29
N ASN A 26 -5.88 5.70 10.42
CA ASN A 26 -5.83 7.16 10.55
C ASN A 26 -4.40 7.72 10.37
N VAL A 27 -3.38 7.03 10.90
CA VAL A 27 -1.98 7.46 10.76
C VAL A 27 -1.52 7.39 9.31
N VAL A 28 -1.75 6.27 8.63
CA VAL A 28 -1.33 6.10 7.22
C VAL A 28 -2.13 6.94 6.24
N ASP A 29 -3.41 7.21 6.53
CA ASP A 29 -4.27 8.08 5.72
C ASP A 29 -3.95 9.57 5.88
N MET A 30 -3.20 9.95 6.93
CA MET A 30 -2.70 11.32 7.12
C MET A 30 -1.38 11.60 6.39
N LEU A 31 -0.69 10.57 5.89
CA LEU A 31 0.56 10.77 5.17
C LEU A 31 0.32 11.55 3.87
N PRO A 32 1.11 12.60 3.58
CA PRO A 32 1.03 13.35 2.33
C PRO A 32 1.77 12.64 1.18
N THR A 33 1.70 11.31 1.15
CA THR A 33 2.37 10.43 0.19
C THR A 33 1.44 9.27 -0.10
N TYR A 34 1.48 8.71 -1.32
CA TYR A 34 0.78 7.45 -1.52
C TYR A 34 1.55 6.33 -0.82
N LEU A 35 0.82 5.36 -0.26
CA LEU A 35 1.39 4.16 0.36
C LEU A 35 0.50 2.97 -0.02
N ILE A 36 1.12 1.92 -0.53
CA ILE A 36 0.44 0.67 -0.88
C ILE A 36 1.22 -0.55 -0.37
N LEU A 37 0.51 -1.65 -0.19
CA LEU A 37 1.10 -2.98 -0.20
C LEU A 37 0.73 -3.64 -1.53
N MET A 38 1.68 -4.34 -2.13
CA MET A 38 1.50 -5.03 -3.40
C MET A 38 2.00 -6.47 -3.29
N THR A 39 1.21 -7.41 -3.81
CA THR A 39 1.56 -8.82 -3.84
C THR A 39 2.47 -9.15 -5.04
N PRO A 40 3.21 -10.28 -5.00
CA PRO A 40 4.02 -10.73 -6.14
C PRO A 40 3.22 -10.98 -7.43
N ASP A 41 1.90 -11.20 -7.31
CA ASP A 41 0.98 -11.38 -8.43
C ASP A 41 0.21 -10.10 -8.81
N TYR A 42 0.78 -8.93 -8.48
CA TYR A 42 0.37 -7.59 -8.90
C TYR A 42 -0.92 -7.05 -8.26
N HIS A 43 -1.47 -7.68 -7.23
CA HIS A 43 -2.62 -7.14 -6.51
C HIS A 43 -2.20 -6.10 -5.48
N ILE A 44 -3.08 -5.13 -5.20
CA ILE A 44 -2.87 -4.12 -4.17
C ILE A 44 -3.84 -4.41 -3.01
N PRO A 45 -3.49 -5.28 -2.06
CA PRO A 45 -4.35 -5.60 -0.91
C PRO A 45 -4.55 -4.41 0.05
N PHE A 46 -3.67 -3.43 0.02
CA PHE A 46 -3.76 -2.24 0.85
C PHE A 46 -3.32 -0.98 0.08
N ALA A 47 -4.08 0.09 0.26
CA ALA A 47 -3.74 1.42 -0.20
C ALA A 47 -4.21 2.46 0.82
N ASN A 48 -3.43 3.50 1.05
CA ASN A 48 -3.88 4.62 1.89
C ASN A 48 -4.86 5.55 1.14
N ARG A 49 -5.47 6.47 1.87
CA ARG A 49 -6.41 7.47 1.33
C ARG A 49 -5.79 8.29 0.22
N PHE A 50 -4.55 8.74 0.38
CA PHE A 50 -3.86 9.55 -0.63
C PHE A 50 -3.78 8.81 -1.98
N PHE A 51 -3.38 7.52 -1.98
CA PHE A 51 -3.37 6.71 -3.19
C PHE A 51 -4.75 6.65 -3.84
N ARG A 52 -5.79 6.33 -3.06
CA ARG A 52 -7.16 6.18 -3.57
C ARG A 52 -7.73 7.48 -4.14
N GLU A 53 -7.42 8.62 -3.54
CA GLU A 53 -7.87 9.93 -4.03
C GLU A 53 -7.17 10.32 -5.34
N GLN A 54 -5.89 9.96 -5.52
CA GLN A 54 -5.15 10.28 -6.74
C GLN A 54 -5.43 9.31 -7.89
N PHE A 55 -5.47 8.01 -7.60
CA PHE A 55 -5.49 6.96 -8.63
C PHE A 55 -6.80 6.15 -8.66
N GLY A 56 -7.71 6.39 -7.72
CA GLY A 56 -8.95 5.66 -7.59
C GLY A 56 -8.83 4.35 -6.82
N GLU A 57 -9.96 3.65 -6.70
CA GLU A 57 -10.04 2.37 -6.02
C GLU A 57 -9.52 1.22 -6.91
N VAL A 58 -8.70 0.35 -6.32
CA VAL A 58 -8.15 -0.81 -7.03
C VAL A 58 -9.20 -1.92 -7.17
N ASN A 59 -10.06 -2.10 -6.17
CA ASN A 59 -11.18 -3.06 -6.18
C ASN A 59 -10.76 -4.50 -6.53
N GLY A 60 -9.60 -4.95 -6.04
CA GLY A 60 -9.07 -6.29 -6.29
C GLY A 60 -8.50 -6.51 -7.69
N ARG A 61 -8.38 -5.47 -8.51
CA ARG A 61 -7.66 -5.52 -9.80
C ARG A 61 -6.15 -5.52 -9.59
N ARG A 62 -5.41 -5.92 -10.62
CA ARG A 62 -3.95 -5.79 -10.65
C ARG A 62 -3.54 -4.34 -10.84
N CYS A 63 -2.35 -3.97 -10.37
CA CYS A 63 -1.86 -2.59 -10.43
C CYS A 63 -1.92 -2.01 -11.85
N PHE A 64 -1.51 -2.77 -12.86
CA PHE A 64 -1.51 -2.33 -14.25
C PHE A 64 -2.91 -2.21 -14.87
N GLU A 65 -3.89 -2.95 -14.36
CA GLU A 65 -5.30 -2.83 -14.76
C GLU A 65 -5.94 -1.60 -14.13
N ALA A 66 -5.67 -1.37 -12.84
CA ALA A 66 -6.26 -0.28 -12.08
C ALA A 66 -5.69 1.09 -12.47
N LEU A 67 -4.36 1.19 -12.60
CA LEU A 67 -3.66 2.46 -12.85
C LEU A 67 -3.62 2.85 -14.32
N PHE A 68 -3.51 1.86 -15.21
CA PHE A 68 -3.22 2.11 -16.63
C PHE A 68 -4.22 1.49 -17.59
N GLY A 69 -5.21 0.73 -17.10
CA GLY A 69 -6.18 0.02 -17.95
C GLY A 69 -5.54 -1.03 -18.87
N ARG A 70 -4.36 -1.55 -18.51
CA ARG A 70 -3.62 -2.55 -19.30
C ARG A 70 -4.05 -3.97 -18.93
N SER A 71 -3.79 -4.91 -19.81
CA SER A 71 -3.94 -6.36 -19.56
C SER A 71 -2.64 -7.05 -19.15
N GLU A 72 -1.52 -6.36 -19.25
CA GLU A 72 -0.18 -6.89 -18.97
C GLU A 72 0.62 -5.92 -18.09
N PRO A 73 1.60 -6.45 -17.30
CA PRO A 73 2.49 -5.63 -16.49
C PRO A 73 3.24 -4.58 -17.29
N CYS A 74 3.65 -3.51 -16.61
CA CYS A 74 4.44 -2.44 -17.23
C CYS A 74 5.86 -2.92 -17.56
N GLU A 75 6.32 -2.67 -18.79
CA GLU A 75 7.67 -3.06 -19.24
C GLU A 75 8.81 -2.47 -18.39
N ASN A 76 8.63 -1.24 -17.89
CA ASN A 76 9.66 -0.49 -17.18
C ASN A 76 9.36 -0.30 -15.67
N CYS A 77 8.47 -1.11 -15.10
CA CYS A 77 8.18 -1.02 -13.66
C CYS A 77 9.33 -1.59 -12.84
N GLN A 78 9.84 -0.81 -11.89
CA GLN A 78 10.94 -1.24 -11.03
C GLN A 78 10.48 -1.72 -9.64
N SER A 79 9.20 -1.56 -9.29
CA SER A 79 8.64 -1.91 -7.98
C SER A 79 8.96 -3.34 -7.54
N PHE A 80 9.00 -4.28 -8.48
CA PHE A 80 9.22 -5.70 -8.22
C PHE A 80 10.70 -6.07 -8.01
N THR A 81 11.63 -5.14 -8.21
CA THR A 81 13.07 -5.36 -8.00
C THR A 81 13.37 -5.82 -6.58
N VAL A 82 12.62 -5.30 -5.59
CA VAL A 82 12.82 -5.64 -4.17
C VAL A 82 12.52 -7.10 -3.84
N LEU A 83 11.66 -7.77 -4.62
CA LEU A 83 11.38 -9.20 -4.41
C LEU A 83 12.58 -10.07 -4.80
N ALA A 84 13.39 -9.62 -5.76
CA ALA A 84 14.60 -10.32 -6.17
C ALA A 84 15.78 -9.99 -5.26
N THR A 85 15.90 -8.73 -4.83
CA THR A 85 17.08 -8.26 -4.08
C THR A 85 16.92 -8.38 -2.57
N MET A 86 15.68 -8.41 -2.06
CA MET A 86 15.34 -8.29 -0.64
C MET A 86 15.99 -7.08 0.04
N LYS A 87 16.14 -5.98 -0.70
CA LYS A 87 16.69 -4.70 -0.24
C LYS A 87 15.76 -3.56 -0.65
N PRO A 88 15.78 -2.43 0.08
CA PRO A 88 15.10 -1.23 -0.37
C PRO A 88 15.56 -0.82 -1.76
N HIS A 89 14.62 -0.35 -2.58
CA HIS A 89 14.87 0.17 -3.92
C HIS A 89 14.22 1.55 -4.07
N GLU A 90 14.88 2.46 -4.77
CA GLU A 90 14.40 3.82 -4.99
C GLU A 90 14.51 4.15 -6.47
N TRP A 91 13.44 4.74 -7.02
CA TRP A 91 13.38 5.12 -8.42
C TRP A 91 12.37 6.26 -8.63
N GLU A 92 12.38 6.85 -9.82
CA GLU A 92 11.43 7.89 -10.20
C GLU A 92 10.36 7.33 -11.14
N TRP A 93 9.11 7.76 -10.93
CA TRP A 93 7.96 7.31 -11.70
C TRP A 93 7.08 8.50 -12.11
N SER A 94 6.81 8.60 -13.40
CA SER A 94 5.80 9.50 -13.95
C SER A 94 4.42 8.83 -13.83
N GLY A 95 3.59 9.35 -12.93
CA GLY A 95 2.26 8.83 -12.66
C GLY A 95 1.25 9.08 -13.80
N PRO A 96 0.16 8.29 -13.89
CA PRO A 96 -0.89 8.49 -14.88
C PRO A 96 -1.69 9.79 -14.65
N ASP A 97 -1.55 10.40 -13.47
CA ASP A 97 -2.12 11.70 -13.10
C ASP A 97 -1.26 12.89 -13.55
N GLY A 98 -0.15 12.63 -14.26
CA GLY A 98 0.76 13.65 -14.78
C GLY A 98 1.74 14.21 -13.75
N ARG A 99 1.84 13.58 -12.57
CA ARG A 99 2.78 13.96 -11.51
C ARG A 99 4.05 13.12 -11.55
N GLU A 100 5.10 13.67 -10.96
CA GLU A 100 6.40 13.01 -10.82
C GLU A 100 6.57 12.54 -9.38
N TYR A 101 6.88 11.25 -9.21
CA TYR A 101 7.04 10.64 -7.90
C TYR A 101 8.46 10.11 -7.70
N ARG A 102 8.98 10.34 -6.50
CA ARG A 102 10.09 9.55 -5.96
C ARG A 102 9.51 8.35 -5.23
N VAL A 103 9.71 7.16 -5.79
CA VAL A 103 9.14 5.90 -5.32
C VAL A 103 10.19 5.17 -4.48
N LEU A 104 9.76 4.70 -3.32
CA LEU A 104 10.55 3.92 -2.38
C LEU A 104 9.84 2.58 -2.17
N ASP A 105 10.50 1.50 -2.55
CA ASP A 105 10.03 0.14 -2.42
C ASP A 105 10.80 -0.59 -1.32
N PHE A 106 10.09 -1.35 -0.50
CA PHE A 106 10.67 -2.15 0.57
C PHE A 106 10.12 -3.58 0.53
N PRO A 107 10.95 -4.61 0.75
CA PRO A 107 10.43 -5.94 1.02
C PRO A 107 9.66 -5.91 2.34
N PHE A 108 8.43 -6.43 2.33
CA PHE A 108 7.56 -6.49 3.50
C PHE A 108 7.19 -7.96 3.77
N ILE A 109 7.50 -8.45 4.98
CA ILE A 109 7.09 -9.79 5.41
C ILE A 109 5.84 -9.63 6.27
N ASP A 110 4.71 -10.13 5.77
CA ASP A 110 3.44 -10.04 6.48
C ASP A 110 3.37 -11.08 7.62
N VAL A 111 2.36 -10.95 8.48
CA VAL A 111 2.17 -11.78 9.68
C VAL A 111 1.99 -13.27 9.35
N ASP A 112 1.51 -13.59 8.15
CA ASP A 112 1.36 -14.95 7.65
C ASP A 112 2.64 -15.52 6.99
N GLY A 113 3.72 -14.73 6.95
CA GLY A 113 4.99 -15.06 6.33
C GLY A 113 5.05 -14.81 4.83
N SER A 114 3.97 -14.32 4.21
CA SER A 114 3.99 -13.91 2.80
C SER A 114 4.90 -12.70 2.60
N THR A 115 5.54 -12.65 1.43
CA THR A 115 6.37 -11.51 1.02
C THR A 115 5.58 -10.60 0.10
N LEU A 116 5.40 -9.36 0.53
CA LEU A 116 4.78 -8.26 -0.19
C LEU A 116 5.82 -7.19 -0.49
N ILE A 117 5.43 -6.23 -1.33
CA ILE A 117 6.15 -4.99 -1.58
C ILE A 117 5.41 -3.89 -0.84
N MET A 118 6.08 -3.17 0.05
CA MET A 118 5.59 -1.90 0.56
C MET A 118 6.16 -0.79 -0.31
N GLU A 119 5.30 -0.14 -1.08
CA GLU A 119 5.67 0.94 -1.99
C GLU A 119 5.08 2.25 -1.46
N MET A 120 5.90 3.30 -1.42
CA MET A 120 5.42 4.66 -1.18
C MET A 120 5.97 5.62 -2.22
N GLY A 121 5.16 6.59 -2.63
CA GLY A 121 5.57 7.63 -3.56
C GLY A 121 5.39 9.02 -2.98
N ILE A 122 6.48 9.77 -3.01
CA ILE A 122 6.54 11.18 -2.62
C ILE A 122 6.41 12.01 -3.90
N ASP A 123 5.41 12.87 -3.97
CA ASP A 123 5.25 13.82 -5.08
C ASP A 123 6.43 14.81 -5.08
N ILE A 124 7.19 14.83 -6.17
CA ILE A 124 8.34 15.70 -6.39
C ILE A 124 8.13 16.64 -7.58
N THR A 125 6.88 16.78 -8.06
CA THR A 125 6.54 17.60 -9.22
C THR A 125 7.06 19.04 -9.09
N ASP A 126 6.87 19.65 -7.92
CA ASP A 126 7.33 21.01 -7.66
C ASP A 126 8.87 21.12 -7.55
N HIS A 127 9.55 20.06 -7.11
CA HIS A 127 11.01 20.05 -6.98
C HIS A 127 11.74 19.94 -8.33
N LYS A 128 11.11 19.32 -9.35
CA LYS A 128 11.69 19.19 -10.69
C LYS A 128 11.53 20.44 -11.57
N ASN A 129 10.56 21.30 -11.25
CA ASN A 129 10.28 22.52 -11.99
C ASN A 129 11.03 23.75 -11.45
N ALA A 130 11.89 23.58 -10.45
CA ALA A 130 12.69 24.63 -9.80
C ALA A 130 14.13 24.70 -10.33
#